data_AF-A0A530RJL4-F1
#
_entry.id   AF-A0A530RJL4-F1
#
_cell.length_a   1.000
_cell.length_b   1.000
_cell.length_c   1.000
_cell.angle_alpha   90.00
_cell.angle_beta   90.00
_cell.angle_gamma   90.00
#
_symmetry.space_group_name_H-M   'P 1'
#
loop_
_entity.id
_entity.type
_entity.pdbx_description
1 polymer ?
#
loop_
_entity_poly.entity_id
_entity_poly.type
_entity_poly.pdbx_seq_one_letter_code
_entity_poly.pdbx_strand_id
1 'polypeptide(L)'
;MQRPDAARWGDLLAGDLRAFGGPSTVEPLAGRIRAEQISIVLRNTPVVMIANILNAAVFVMALWGSPERTQALLWASGIVVAAAIVGIKARSSFQSVKPRSVSRRTIQSLVRNAFLFGTWWGALPVLFFSGATSAVQVVITCLSAGMIAVGAASFSTIPIAAVAYTLPIFVGSAVAIARVEDAVNLPVAVLLVTYATTLFRAVLAHAFEFTQRFILQAEGERAIRRDVLTSLPNRFSFNERLENAIVNATQFDQKFALLLFDLNNFKDVSEHFGRAMADALLVEAAARLRNATRG
;
A
#
# COMPACT_ATOMS: atom_id res chain seq x y z
N MET A 1 24.73 14.23 17.51
CA MET A 1 24.53 13.50 16.24
C MET A 1 24.05 12.10 16.56
N GLN A 2 22.74 11.83 16.46
CA GLN A 2 22.20 10.47 16.61
C GLN A 2 22.56 9.67 15.36
N ARG A 3 23.18 8.49 15.54
CA ARG A 3 23.44 7.54 14.44
C ARG A 3 22.10 7.16 13.80
N PRO A 4 22.00 7.07 12.47
CA PRO A 4 20.79 6.54 11.85
C PRO A 4 20.65 5.08 12.31
N ASP A 5 19.63 4.79 13.10
CA ASP A 5 19.27 3.43 13.48
C ASP A 5 19.14 2.62 12.18
N ALA A 6 20.03 1.64 12.01
CA ALA A 6 20.02 0.78 10.83
C ALA A 6 18.63 0.16 10.70
N ALA A 7 17.95 0.47 9.59
CA ALA A 7 16.62 -0.05 9.30
C ALA A 7 16.65 -1.58 9.45
N ARG A 8 15.89 -2.11 10.41
CA ARG A 8 15.85 -3.56 10.59
C ARG A 8 15.12 -4.14 9.37
N TRP A 9 15.55 -5.29 8.86
CA TRP A 9 14.87 -5.96 7.74
C TRP A 9 13.35 -6.09 7.91
N GLY A 10 12.88 -6.23 9.16
CA GLY A 10 11.46 -6.24 9.49
C GLY A 10 10.74 -4.91 9.27
N ASP A 11 11.43 -3.77 9.37
CA ASP A 11 10.90 -2.43 9.08
C ASP A 11 10.70 -2.26 7.57
N LEU A 12 11.70 -2.66 6.78
CA LEU A 12 11.61 -2.70 5.32
C LEU A 12 10.42 -3.55 4.89
N LEU A 13 10.36 -4.81 5.34
CA LEU A 13 9.24 -5.71 5.02
C LEU A 13 7.87 -5.19 5.50
N ALA A 14 7.83 -4.21 6.41
CA ALA A 14 6.61 -3.55 6.86
C ALA A 14 6.24 -2.30 6.02
N GLY A 15 6.99 -2.00 4.96
CA GLY A 15 6.76 -0.85 4.08
C GLY A 15 7.48 0.43 4.52
N ASP A 16 8.45 0.36 5.43
CA ASP A 16 9.27 1.51 5.80
C ASP A 16 10.25 1.86 4.67
N LEU A 17 10.08 3.05 4.10
CA LEU A 17 10.86 3.51 2.97
C LEU A 17 12.17 4.21 3.38
N ARG A 18 12.48 4.34 4.68
CA ARG A 18 13.69 5.05 5.15
C ARG A 18 14.99 4.53 4.52
N ALA A 19 15.09 3.20 4.29
CA ALA A 19 16.28 2.63 3.66
C ALA A 19 16.47 3.06 2.19
N PHE A 20 15.42 3.57 1.55
CA PHE A 20 15.46 4.08 0.18
C PHE A 20 15.51 5.62 0.11
N GLY A 21 15.63 6.32 1.26
CA GLY A 21 15.54 7.78 1.34
C GLY A 21 14.13 8.31 1.66
N GLY A 22 13.22 7.42 2.11
CA GLY A 22 11.84 7.70 2.50
C GLY A 22 11.67 8.69 3.65
N PRO A 23 10.57 9.46 3.69
CA PRO A 23 10.25 10.29 4.85
C PRO A 23 10.05 9.43 6.10
N SER A 24 10.58 9.88 7.24
CA SER A 24 10.36 9.21 8.53
C SER A 24 8.92 9.42 9.01
N THR A 25 8.22 8.35 9.37
CA THR A 25 6.85 8.42 9.88
C THR A 25 6.75 7.85 11.29
N VAL A 26 5.93 8.49 12.13
CA VAL A 26 5.58 7.98 13.46
C VAL A 26 4.58 6.82 13.35
N GLU A 27 4.66 5.83 14.24
CA GLU A 27 3.90 4.57 14.15
C GLU A 27 2.37 4.74 13.93
N PRO A 28 1.66 5.70 14.58
CA PRO A 28 0.25 5.93 14.31
C PRO A 28 -0.04 6.38 12.86
N LEU A 29 0.83 7.21 12.28
CA LEU A 29 0.71 7.66 10.89
C LEU A 29 1.13 6.54 9.93
N ALA A 30 2.22 5.82 10.24
CA ALA A 30 2.66 4.67 9.47
C ALA A 30 1.58 3.58 9.39
N GLY A 31 0.82 3.36 10.47
CA GLY A 31 -0.30 2.43 10.50
C GLY A 31 -1.47 2.84 9.59
N ARG A 32 -1.76 4.15 9.48
CA ARG A 32 -2.76 4.70 8.54
C ARG A 32 -2.31 4.56 7.09
N ILE A 33 -1.04 4.85 6.80
CA ILE A 33 -0.46 4.68 5.46
C ILE A 33 -0.59 3.22 5.01
N ARG A 34 -0.23 2.26 5.89
CA ARG A 34 -0.40 0.82 5.62
C ARG A 34 -1.85 0.42 5.36
N ALA A 35 -2.80 1.02 6.07
CA ALA A 35 -4.22 0.78 5.83
C ALA A 35 -4.65 1.25 4.44
N GLU A 36 -4.18 2.42 4.02
CA GLU A 36 -4.43 2.95 2.68
C GLU A 36 -3.83 2.04 1.60
N GLN A 37 -2.56 1.68 1.75
CA GLN A 37 -1.85 0.77 0.84
C GLN A 37 -2.61 -0.55 0.65
N ILE A 38 -2.98 -1.21 1.76
CA ILE A 38 -3.74 -2.46 1.69
C ILE A 38 -5.11 -2.26 1.05
N SER A 39 -5.80 -1.17 1.35
CA SER A 39 -7.13 -0.92 0.77
C SER A 39 -7.06 -0.78 -0.76
N ILE A 40 -6.01 -0.15 -1.29
CA ILE A 40 -5.76 -0.04 -2.73
C ILE A 40 -5.53 -1.42 -3.35
N VAL A 41 -4.68 -2.24 -2.71
CA VAL A 41 -4.37 -3.60 -3.18
C VAL A 41 -5.62 -4.48 -3.16
N LEU A 42 -6.35 -4.51 -2.04
CA LEU A 42 -7.55 -5.34 -1.88
C LEU A 42 -8.67 -4.92 -2.84
N ARG A 43 -8.82 -3.62 -3.11
CA ARG A 43 -9.82 -3.11 -4.07
C ARG A 43 -9.60 -3.65 -5.48
N ASN A 44 -8.35 -3.77 -5.92
CA ASN A 44 -8.03 -4.26 -7.26
C ASN A 44 -7.88 -5.79 -7.32
N THR A 45 -7.71 -6.44 -6.17
CA THR A 45 -7.44 -7.89 -6.09
C THR A 45 -8.44 -8.76 -6.86
N PRO A 46 -9.78 -8.59 -6.77
CA PRO A 46 -10.72 -9.44 -7.50
C PRO A 46 -10.51 -9.41 -9.02
N VAL A 47 -10.27 -8.23 -9.59
CA VAL A 47 -10.02 -8.05 -11.02
C VAL A 47 -8.72 -8.75 -11.43
N VAL A 48 -7.66 -8.57 -10.63
CA VAL A 48 -6.36 -9.24 -10.86
C VAL A 48 -6.50 -10.77 -10.75
N MET A 49 -7.29 -11.29 -9.81
CA MET A 49 -7.50 -12.74 -9.68
C MET A 49 -8.26 -13.32 -10.87
N ILE A 50 -9.25 -12.61 -11.41
CA ILE A 50 -9.93 -13.02 -12.66
C ILE A 50 -8.93 -13.03 -13.82
N ALA A 51 -8.11 -11.98 -13.96
CA ALA A 51 -7.06 -11.93 -14.98
C ALA A 51 -6.07 -13.10 -14.83
N ASN A 52 -5.68 -13.49 -13.62
CA ASN A 52 -4.81 -14.65 -13.38
C ASN A 52 -5.44 -15.96 -13.89
N ILE A 53 -6.75 -16.16 -13.67
CA ILE A 53 -7.47 -17.34 -14.15
C ILE A 53 -7.52 -17.36 -15.68
N LEU A 54 -7.83 -16.21 -16.29
CA LEU A 54 -7.86 -16.07 -17.75
C LEU A 54 -6.48 -16.30 -18.37
N ASN A 55 -5.41 -15.73 -17.79
CA ASN A 55 -4.05 -15.92 -18.25
C ASN A 55 -3.61 -17.39 -18.16
N ALA A 56 -3.98 -18.10 -17.10
CA ALA A 56 -3.73 -19.53 -16.95
C ALA A 56 -4.49 -20.36 -18.01
N ALA A 57 -5.75 -20.00 -18.30
CA ALA A 57 -6.54 -20.65 -19.34
C ALA A 57 -5.94 -20.44 -20.74
N VAL A 58 -5.48 -19.23 -21.04
CA VAL A 58 -4.79 -18.91 -22.31
C VAL A 58 -3.52 -19.75 -22.46
N PHE A 59 -2.74 -19.91 -21.39
CA PHE A 59 -1.54 -20.77 -21.43
C PHE A 59 -1.88 -22.24 -21.70
N VAL A 60 -2.88 -22.80 -21.01
CA VAL A 60 -3.34 -24.18 -21.23
C VAL A 60 -3.85 -24.38 -22.66
N MET A 61 -4.59 -23.40 -23.18
CA MET A 61 -5.09 -23.42 -24.56
C MET A 61 -3.94 -23.45 -25.58
N ALA A 62 -2.87 -22.69 -25.34
CA ALA A 62 -1.69 -22.68 -26.21
C ALA A 62 -0.97 -24.04 -26.28
N LEU A 63 -1.08 -24.84 -25.21
CA LEU A 63 -0.49 -26.18 -25.11
C LEU A 63 -1.48 -27.32 -25.37
N TRP A 64 -2.70 -27.05 -25.84
CA TRP A 64 -3.75 -28.08 -25.92
C TRP A 64 -3.41 -29.27 -26.83
N GLY A 65 -2.68 -29.03 -27.91
CA GLY A 65 -2.20 -30.05 -28.85
C GLY A 65 -0.84 -30.65 -28.49
N SER A 66 -0.23 -30.23 -27.38
CA SER A 66 1.12 -30.62 -26.98
C SER A 66 1.13 -31.80 -25.99
N PRO A 67 2.22 -32.58 -25.92
CA PRO A 67 2.39 -33.59 -24.88
C PRO A 67 2.48 -32.96 -23.47
N GLU A 68 2.89 -31.69 -23.34
CA GLU A 68 2.98 -31.00 -22.05
C GLU A 68 1.62 -30.57 -21.47
N ARG A 69 0.50 -30.77 -22.18
CA ARG A 69 -0.86 -30.33 -21.74
C ARG A 69 -1.20 -30.75 -20.31
N THR A 70 -0.89 -31.99 -19.93
CA THR A 70 -1.22 -32.50 -18.59
C THR A 70 -0.44 -31.74 -17.50
N GLN A 71 0.83 -31.45 -17.74
CA GLN A 71 1.66 -30.66 -16.83
C GLN A 71 1.17 -29.21 -16.76
N ALA A 72 0.76 -28.62 -17.89
CA ALA A 72 0.19 -27.28 -17.94
C ALA A 72 -1.13 -27.18 -17.16
N LEU A 73 -2.01 -28.19 -17.26
CA LEU A 73 -3.26 -28.26 -16.49
C LEU A 73 -3.00 -28.36 -14.99
N LEU A 74 -2.07 -29.21 -14.56
CA LEU A 74 -1.67 -29.32 -13.16
C LEU A 74 -1.12 -27.99 -12.63
N TRP A 75 -0.20 -27.37 -13.36
CA TRP A 75 0.36 -26.06 -13.00
C TRP A 75 -0.73 -24.96 -12.92
N ALA A 76 -1.64 -24.91 -13.91
CA ALA A 76 -2.72 -23.93 -13.97
C ALA A 76 -3.75 -24.13 -12.85
N SER A 77 -4.09 -25.38 -12.51
CA SER A 77 -5.04 -25.67 -11.43
C SER A 77 -4.61 -25.07 -10.09
N GLY A 78 -3.32 -25.12 -9.76
CA GLY A 78 -2.79 -24.53 -8.54
C GLY A 78 -2.97 -23.01 -8.50
N ILE A 79 -2.73 -22.34 -9.62
CA ILE A 79 -2.89 -20.89 -9.72
C ILE A 79 -4.36 -20.47 -9.67
N VAL A 80 -5.26 -21.24 -10.30
CA VAL A 80 -6.70 -20.98 -10.32
C VAL A 80 -7.28 -21.14 -8.91
N VAL A 81 -6.91 -22.21 -8.20
CA VAL A 81 -7.35 -22.44 -6.82
C VAL A 81 -6.85 -21.33 -5.90
N ALA A 82 -5.57 -20.97 -5.99
CA ALA A 82 -5.01 -19.88 -5.18
C ALA A 82 -5.68 -18.54 -5.48
N ALA A 83 -5.91 -18.22 -6.76
CA ALA A 83 -6.57 -17.00 -7.19
C ALA A 83 -8.03 -16.94 -6.71
N ALA A 84 -8.76 -18.05 -6.78
CA ALA A 84 -10.13 -18.14 -6.27
C ALA A 84 -10.19 -17.89 -4.75
N ILE A 85 -9.33 -18.55 -3.97
CA ILE A 85 -9.28 -18.38 -2.51
C ILE A 85 -8.96 -16.93 -2.13
N VAL A 86 -7.95 -16.33 -2.76
CA VAL A 86 -7.53 -14.96 -2.48
C VAL A 86 -8.58 -13.96 -2.95
N GLY A 87 -9.21 -14.16 -4.11
CA GLY A 87 -10.27 -13.31 -4.63
C GLY A 87 -11.51 -13.30 -3.73
N ILE A 88 -11.93 -14.46 -3.24
CA ILE A 88 -13.06 -14.58 -2.31
C ILE A 88 -12.75 -13.88 -0.98
N LYS A 89 -11.56 -14.11 -0.41
CA LYS A 89 -11.12 -13.45 0.83
C LYS A 89 -11.00 -11.94 0.68
N ALA A 90 -10.51 -11.46 -0.45
CA ALA A 90 -10.40 -10.02 -0.71
C ALA A 90 -11.78 -9.38 -0.84
N ARG A 91 -12.72 -10.04 -1.53
CA ARG A 91 -14.10 -9.55 -1.67
C ARG A 91 -14.82 -9.48 -0.32
N SER A 92 -14.72 -10.51 0.51
CA SER A 92 -15.33 -10.49 1.85
C SER A 92 -14.68 -9.45 2.78
N SER A 93 -13.36 -9.29 2.69
CA SER A 93 -12.63 -8.27 3.46
C SER A 93 -12.83 -6.83 2.95
N PHE A 94 -13.34 -6.63 1.73
CA PHE A 94 -13.68 -5.31 1.22
C PHE A 94 -15.10 -4.87 1.61
N GLN A 95 -16.01 -5.84 1.80
CA GLN A 95 -17.35 -5.57 2.31
C GLN A 95 -17.33 -5.12 3.78
N SER A 96 -16.22 -5.33 4.50
CA SER A 96 -16.02 -4.78 5.83
C SER A 96 -15.45 -3.34 5.77
N VAL A 97 -15.81 -2.53 6.76
CA VAL A 97 -15.39 -1.13 6.87
C VAL A 97 -13.87 -1.01 6.79
N LYS A 98 -13.37 -0.07 5.95
CA LYS A 98 -11.94 0.19 5.77
C LYS A 98 -11.24 0.39 7.13
N PRO A 99 -10.20 -0.40 7.44
CA PRO A 99 -9.53 -0.31 8.73
C PRO A 99 -8.83 1.04 8.89
N ARG A 100 -8.92 1.66 10.08
CA ARG A 100 -8.26 2.94 10.37
C ARG A 100 -6.73 2.81 10.44
N SER A 101 -6.22 1.65 10.81
CA SER A 101 -4.80 1.36 10.85
C SER A 101 -4.55 -0.13 10.63
N VAL A 102 -3.39 -0.48 10.07
CA VAL A 102 -3.01 -1.87 9.81
C VAL A 102 -1.66 -2.17 10.44
N SER A 103 -1.55 -3.33 11.10
CA SER A 103 -0.32 -3.86 11.69
C SER A 103 0.77 -4.19 10.65
N ARG A 104 2.03 -4.25 11.10
CA ARG A 104 3.18 -4.62 10.26
C ARG A 104 3.07 -6.04 9.72
N ARG A 105 2.52 -6.96 10.52
CA ARG A 105 2.33 -8.38 10.18
C ARG A 105 1.44 -8.57 8.95
N THR A 106 0.44 -7.71 8.79
CA THR A 106 -0.47 -7.80 7.63
C THR A 106 0.26 -7.47 6.33
N ILE A 107 1.12 -6.44 6.34
CA ILE A 107 1.97 -6.11 5.18
C ILE A 107 2.98 -7.23 4.90
N GLN A 108 3.60 -7.79 5.94
CA GLN A 108 4.51 -8.93 5.78
C GLN A 108 3.82 -10.16 5.17
N SER A 109 2.59 -10.45 5.60
CA SER A 109 1.78 -11.52 5.01
C SER A 109 1.45 -11.23 3.54
N LEU A 110 1.15 -9.97 3.19
CA LEU A 110 0.95 -9.55 1.82
C LEU A 110 2.21 -9.75 0.96
N VAL A 111 3.38 -9.30 1.43
CA VAL A 111 4.67 -9.48 0.76
C VAL A 111 4.96 -10.96 0.53
N ARG A 112 4.74 -11.80 1.55
CA ARG A 112 4.89 -13.26 1.43
C ARG A 112 3.96 -13.84 0.35
N ASN A 113 2.69 -13.43 0.32
CA ASN A 113 1.75 -13.91 -0.70
C ASN A 113 2.17 -13.44 -2.10
N ALA A 114 2.65 -12.19 -2.24
CA ALA A 114 3.18 -11.66 -3.48
C ALA A 114 4.37 -12.49 -3.97
N PHE A 115 5.30 -12.84 -3.08
CA PHE A 115 6.43 -13.71 -3.38
C PHE A 115 6.02 -15.10 -3.85
N LEU A 116 5.03 -15.73 -3.20
CA LEU A 116 4.52 -17.04 -3.59
C LEU A 116 3.90 -17.01 -4.99
N PHE A 117 3.06 -16.02 -5.29
CA PHE A 117 2.51 -15.86 -6.65
C PHE A 117 3.60 -15.54 -7.68
N GLY A 118 4.53 -14.66 -7.34
CA GLY A 118 5.68 -14.33 -8.18
C GLY A 118 6.50 -15.57 -8.52
N THR A 119 6.78 -16.42 -7.53
CA THR A 119 7.50 -17.69 -7.72
C THR A 119 6.73 -18.66 -8.60
N TRP A 120 5.41 -18.75 -8.42
CA TRP A 120 4.56 -19.61 -9.26
C TRP A 120 4.59 -19.19 -10.73
N TRP A 121 4.50 -17.88 -10.99
CA TRP A 121 4.63 -17.31 -12.33
C TRP A 121 6.07 -17.38 -12.87
N GLY A 122 7.08 -17.24 -12.01
CA GLY A 122 8.48 -17.41 -12.39
C GLY A 122 8.85 -18.85 -12.74
N ALA A 123 8.10 -19.84 -12.23
CA ALA A 123 8.25 -21.22 -12.64
C ALA A 123 7.79 -21.47 -14.09
N LEU A 124 6.85 -20.68 -14.62
CA LEU A 124 6.30 -20.85 -15.97
C LEU A 124 7.40 -20.89 -17.06
N PRO A 125 8.25 -19.86 -17.21
CA PRO A 125 9.32 -19.92 -18.21
C PRO A 125 10.34 -21.02 -17.91
N VAL A 126 10.66 -21.29 -16.65
CA VAL A 126 11.65 -22.32 -16.29
C VAL A 126 11.19 -23.73 -16.67
N LEU A 127 9.90 -24.01 -16.53
CA LEU A 127 9.33 -25.34 -16.75
C LEU A 127 9.00 -25.61 -18.22
N PHE A 128 8.50 -24.61 -18.94
CA PHE A 128 7.87 -24.83 -20.25
C PHE A 128 8.62 -24.20 -21.43
N PHE A 129 9.54 -23.26 -21.22
CA PHE A 129 10.13 -22.48 -22.31
C PHE A 129 11.08 -23.30 -23.21
N SER A 130 11.94 -24.13 -22.63
CA SER A 130 13.03 -24.81 -23.37
C SER A 130 12.53 -25.92 -24.32
N GLY A 131 11.40 -26.56 -24.00
CA GLY A 131 10.79 -27.60 -24.84
C GLY A 131 9.66 -27.07 -25.75
N ALA A 132 9.27 -25.81 -25.59
CA ALA A 132 8.13 -25.24 -26.30
C ALA A 132 8.46 -24.90 -27.76
N THR A 133 7.44 -24.98 -28.62
CA THR A 133 7.50 -24.44 -29.99
C THR A 133 7.64 -22.91 -29.96
N SER A 134 8.13 -22.31 -31.04
CA SER A 134 8.30 -20.85 -31.14
C SER A 134 6.99 -20.09 -30.87
N ALA A 135 5.85 -20.63 -31.31
CA ALA A 135 4.53 -20.03 -31.04
C ALA A 135 4.20 -20.01 -29.53
N VAL A 136 4.50 -21.09 -28.80
CA VAL A 136 4.27 -21.18 -27.35
C VAL A 136 5.28 -20.33 -26.58
N GLN A 137 6.53 -20.24 -27.03
CA GLN A 137 7.54 -19.36 -26.43
C GLN A 137 7.11 -17.88 -26.47
N VAL A 138 6.46 -17.44 -27.57
CA VAL A 138 5.86 -16.10 -27.64
C VAL A 138 4.79 -15.92 -26.58
N VAL A 139 3.90 -16.90 -26.39
CA VAL A 139 2.86 -16.86 -25.33
C VAL A 139 3.48 -16.77 -23.95
N ILE A 140 4.49 -17.60 -23.63
CA ILE A 140 5.20 -17.59 -22.34
C ILE A 140 5.86 -16.22 -22.09
N THR A 141 6.50 -15.65 -23.11
CA THR A 141 7.16 -14.35 -23.02
C THR A 141 6.16 -13.22 -22.79
N CYS A 142 5.07 -13.20 -23.55
CA CYS A 142 3.97 -12.24 -23.39
C CYS A 142 3.33 -12.34 -22.00
N LEU A 143 3.06 -13.54 -21.51
CA LEU A 143 2.54 -13.77 -20.17
C LEU A 143 3.54 -13.27 -19.11
N SER A 144 4.82 -13.62 -19.22
CA SER A 144 5.84 -13.19 -18.25
C SER A 144 5.95 -11.67 -18.16
N ALA A 145 6.01 -10.98 -19.31
CA ALA A 145 6.06 -9.52 -19.38
C ALA A 145 4.77 -8.88 -18.81
N GLY A 146 3.60 -9.41 -19.18
CA GLY A 146 2.30 -8.94 -18.68
C GLY A 146 2.18 -9.10 -17.17
N MET A 147 2.60 -10.24 -16.63
CA MET A 147 2.57 -10.49 -15.18
C MET A 147 3.53 -9.58 -14.42
N ILE A 148 4.73 -9.32 -14.95
CA ILE A 148 5.65 -8.35 -14.38
C ILE A 148 4.99 -6.96 -14.28
N ALA A 149 4.36 -6.49 -15.37
CA ALA A 149 3.70 -5.19 -15.41
C ALA A 149 2.51 -5.11 -14.44
N VAL A 150 1.63 -6.12 -14.44
CA VAL A 150 0.46 -6.20 -13.54
C VAL A 150 0.89 -6.26 -12.08
N GLY A 151 1.93 -7.03 -11.76
CA GLY A 151 2.50 -7.12 -10.41
C GLY A 151 3.06 -5.78 -9.93
N ALA A 152 3.88 -5.12 -10.76
CA ALA A 152 4.44 -3.81 -10.45
C ALA A 152 3.34 -2.75 -10.22
N ALA A 153 2.30 -2.74 -11.06
CA ALA A 153 1.18 -1.82 -10.91
C ALA A 153 0.34 -2.11 -9.66
N SER A 154 0.03 -3.37 -9.39
CA SER A 154 -0.78 -3.81 -8.25
C SER A 154 -0.14 -3.50 -6.90
N PHE A 155 1.19 -3.49 -6.85
CA PHE A 155 1.98 -3.22 -5.64
C PHE A 155 2.76 -1.90 -5.70
N SER A 156 2.38 -0.98 -6.59
CA SER A 156 3.07 0.31 -6.80
C SER A 156 3.20 1.17 -5.54
N THR A 157 2.32 0.98 -4.56
CA THR A 157 2.36 1.70 -3.27
C THR A 157 3.19 0.98 -2.21
N ILE A 158 3.64 -0.26 -2.45
CA ILE A 158 4.42 -1.11 -1.53
C ILE A 158 5.60 -1.73 -2.31
N PRO A 159 6.74 -1.02 -2.47
CA PRO A 159 7.84 -1.44 -3.35
C PRO A 159 8.36 -2.84 -3.09
N ILE A 160 8.43 -3.23 -1.83
CA ILE A 160 8.95 -4.55 -1.45
C ILE A 160 8.00 -5.67 -1.87
N ALA A 161 6.69 -5.46 -1.87
CA ALA A 161 5.74 -6.43 -2.41
C ALA A 161 5.86 -6.53 -3.93
N ALA A 162 6.07 -5.40 -4.62
CA ALA A 162 6.30 -5.38 -6.07
C ALA A 162 7.56 -6.18 -6.43
N VAL A 163 8.69 -5.93 -5.75
CA VAL A 163 9.95 -6.67 -5.96
C VAL A 163 9.78 -8.14 -5.62
N ALA A 164 9.15 -8.46 -4.49
CA ALA A 164 8.90 -9.85 -4.09
C ALA A 164 8.10 -10.62 -5.15
N TYR A 165 7.16 -9.96 -5.82
CA TYR A 165 6.37 -10.55 -6.89
C TYR A 165 7.12 -10.64 -8.22
N THR A 166 7.79 -9.57 -8.66
CA THR A 166 8.37 -9.51 -10.03
C THR A 166 9.74 -10.17 -10.13
N LEU A 167 10.54 -10.15 -9.06
CA LEU A 167 11.90 -10.70 -9.07
C LEU A 167 11.95 -12.19 -9.45
N PRO A 168 11.10 -13.08 -8.88
CA PRO A 168 11.11 -14.48 -9.30
C PRO A 168 10.75 -14.68 -10.78
N ILE A 169 9.92 -13.81 -11.37
CA ILE A 169 9.58 -13.86 -12.80
C ILE A 169 10.78 -13.44 -13.66
N PHE A 170 11.46 -12.34 -13.29
CA PHE A 170 12.70 -11.95 -13.96
C PHE A 170 13.77 -13.06 -13.91
N VAL A 171 13.97 -13.65 -12.72
CA VAL A 171 14.93 -14.74 -12.52
C VAL A 171 14.51 -15.97 -13.32
N GLY A 172 13.24 -16.35 -13.28
CA GLY A 172 12.72 -17.49 -14.03
C GLY A 172 12.89 -17.33 -15.53
N SER A 173 12.59 -16.15 -16.07
CA SER A 173 12.82 -15.82 -17.48
C SER A 173 14.30 -15.86 -17.84
N ALA A 174 15.18 -15.31 -17.00
CA ALA A 174 16.62 -15.34 -17.24
C ALA A 174 17.17 -16.77 -17.26
N VAL A 175 16.73 -17.63 -16.34
CA VAL A 175 17.09 -19.05 -16.29
C VAL A 175 16.58 -19.79 -17.53
N ALA A 176 15.35 -19.51 -17.97
CA ALA A 176 14.77 -20.13 -19.15
C ALA A 176 15.55 -19.81 -20.43
N ILE A 177 15.92 -18.54 -20.61
CA ILE A 177 16.70 -18.07 -21.76
C ILE A 177 18.11 -18.67 -21.71
N ALA A 178 18.75 -18.73 -20.54
CA ALA A 178 20.09 -19.30 -20.40
C ALA A 178 20.17 -20.81 -20.75
N ARG A 179 19.03 -21.52 -20.77
CA ARG A 179 18.97 -22.95 -21.14
C ARG A 179 18.79 -23.19 -22.64
N VAL A 180 18.41 -22.18 -23.41
CA VAL A 180 18.19 -22.28 -24.85
C VAL A 180 19.32 -21.51 -25.51
N GLU A 181 20.29 -22.17 -26.15
CA GLU A 181 21.35 -21.45 -26.86
C GLU A 181 20.81 -20.86 -28.18
N ASP A 182 20.53 -19.56 -28.17
CA ASP A 182 20.05 -18.82 -29.34
C ASP A 182 20.71 -17.42 -29.42
N ALA A 183 20.89 -16.90 -30.64
CA ALA A 183 21.40 -15.56 -30.90
C ALA A 183 20.52 -14.45 -30.26
N VAL A 184 19.25 -14.76 -29.99
CA VAL A 184 18.28 -13.82 -29.39
C VAL A 184 18.49 -13.62 -27.87
N ASN A 185 19.29 -14.47 -27.22
CA ASN A 185 19.48 -14.44 -25.76
C ASN A 185 20.04 -13.12 -25.23
N LEU A 186 21.08 -12.59 -25.88
CA LEU A 186 21.76 -11.38 -25.43
C LEU A 186 20.82 -10.15 -25.49
N PRO A 187 20.13 -9.87 -26.63
CA PRO A 187 19.11 -8.83 -26.68
C PRO A 187 18.04 -8.97 -25.59
N VAL A 188 17.51 -10.17 -25.35
CA VAL A 188 16.46 -10.37 -24.34
C VAL A 188 17.00 -10.19 -22.93
N ALA A 189 18.22 -10.64 -22.63
CA ALA A 189 18.84 -10.40 -21.33
C ALA A 189 19.03 -8.90 -21.05
N VAL A 190 19.45 -8.13 -22.07
CA VAL A 190 19.53 -6.66 -21.97
C VAL A 190 18.15 -6.04 -21.71
N LEU A 191 17.10 -6.51 -22.39
CA LEU A 191 15.73 -6.05 -22.14
C LEU A 191 15.26 -6.38 -20.72
N LEU A 192 15.54 -7.58 -20.20
CA LEU A 192 15.17 -7.96 -18.84
C LEU A 192 15.82 -7.04 -17.79
N VAL A 193 17.11 -6.75 -17.93
CA VAL A 193 17.81 -5.81 -17.03
C VAL A 193 17.25 -4.39 -17.16
N THR A 194 17.00 -3.94 -18.39
CA THR A 194 16.44 -2.60 -18.66
C THR A 194 15.03 -2.46 -18.08
N TYR A 195 14.17 -3.47 -18.22
CA TYR A 195 12.82 -3.46 -17.65
C TYR A 195 12.84 -3.61 -16.13
N ALA A 196 13.69 -4.47 -15.57
CA ALA A 196 13.82 -4.62 -14.12
C ALA A 196 14.24 -3.29 -13.46
N THR A 197 15.22 -2.59 -14.05
CA THR A 197 15.70 -1.30 -13.52
C THR A 197 14.67 -0.18 -13.67
N THR A 198 14.04 -0.04 -14.85
CA THR A 198 13.02 0.99 -15.07
C THR A 198 11.79 0.76 -14.18
N LEU A 199 11.31 -0.47 -14.05
CA LEU A 199 10.19 -0.81 -13.16
C LEU A 199 10.53 -0.57 -11.70
N PHE A 200 11.72 -0.97 -11.24
CA PHE A 200 12.13 -0.72 -9.86
C PHE A 200 12.14 0.77 -9.54
N ARG A 201 12.70 1.60 -10.44
CA ARG A 201 12.69 3.06 -10.29
C ARG A 201 11.28 3.64 -10.29
N ALA A 202 10.42 3.18 -11.19
CA ALA A 202 9.03 3.65 -11.28
C ALA A 202 8.22 3.31 -10.03
N VAL A 203 8.34 2.07 -9.54
CA VAL A 203 7.66 1.62 -8.31
C VAL A 203 8.14 2.41 -7.10
N LEU A 204 9.45 2.62 -6.96
CA LEU A 204 9.97 3.46 -5.88
C LEU A 204 9.39 4.87 -5.99
N ALA A 205 9.50 5.53 -7.14
CA ALA A 205 8.99 6.88 -7.34
C ALA A 205 7.49 7.00 -6.99
N HIS A 206 6.68 6.05 -7.43
CA HIS A 206 5.25 6.01 -7.09
C HIS A 206 4.99 5.85 -5.58
N ALA A 207 5.74 4.97 -4.90
CA ALA A 207 5.57 4.78 -3.46
C ALA A 207 5.99 6.00 -2.64
N PHE A 208 7.06 6.68 -3.08
CA PHE A 208 7.50 7.95 -2.51
C PHE A 208 6.42 9.03 -2.64
N GLU A 209 5.95 9.24 -3.87
CA GLU A 209 4.92 10.23 -4.17
C GLU A 209 3.63 9.94 -3.40
N PHE A 210 3.19 8.68 -3.35
CA PHE A 210 2.04 8.25 -2.58
C PHE A 210 2.18 8.60 -1.09
N THR A 211 3.32 8.26 -0.50
CA THR A 211 3.58 8.49 0.93
C THR A 211 3.61 9.99 1.24
N GLN A 212 4.28 10.79 0.41
CA GLN A 212 4.33 12.24 0.57
C GLN A 212 2.94 12.88 0.45
N ARG A 213 2.16 12.51 -0.58
CA ARG A 213 0.78 13.00 -0.74
C ARG A 213 -0.08 12.68 0.49
N PHE A 214 0.05 11.47 1.04
CA PHE A 214 -0.69 11.08 2.22
C PHE A 214 -0.26 11.84 3.48
N ILE A 215 1.05 12.08 3.67
CA ILE A 215 1.56 12.88 4.79
C ILE A 215 1.03 14.32 4.70
N LEU A 216 1.14 14.94 3.52
CA LEU A 216 0.64 16.30 3.27
C LEU A 216 -0.87 16.39 3.52
N GLN A 217 -1.64 15.39 3.07
CA GLN A 217 -3.07 15.33 3.37
C GLN A 217 -3.34 15.21 4.87
N ALA A 218 -2.58 14.37 5.59
CA ALA A 218 -2.73 14.20 7.03
C ALA A 218 -2.34 15.47 7.82
N GLU A 219 -1.34 16.22 7.34
CA GLU A 219 -0.95 17.52 7.90
C GLU A 219 -2.00 18.59 7.61
N GLY A 220 -2.51 18.66 6.38
CA GLY A 220 -3.61 19.54 6.00
C GLY A 220 -4.88 19.27 6.80
N GLU A 221 -5.27 18.00 6.95
CA GLU A 221 -6.38 17.60 7.83
C GLU A 221 -6.16 18.04 9.28
N ARG A 222 -4.93 17.91 9.81
CA ARG A 222 -4.60 18.37 11.16
C ARG A 222 -4.70 19.89 11.28
N ALA A 223 -4.19 20.63 10.30
CA ALA A 223 -4.26 22.09 10.25
C ALA A 223 -5.72 22.58 10.14
N ILE A 224 -6.57 21.89 9.38
CA ILE A 224 -8.00 22.18 9.24
C ILE A 224 -8.79 21.75 10.49
N ARG A 225 -8.23 20.93 11.38
CA ARG A 225 -8.93 20.43 12.58
C ARG A 225 -8.52 21.13 13.87
N ARG A 226 -7.47 21.95 13.86
CA ARG A 226 -6.98 22.67 15.04
C ARG A 226 -6.93 24.16 14.79
N ASP A 227 -7.12 24.92 15.86
CA ASP A 227 -6.90 26.35 15.85
C ASP A 227 -5.40 26.63 15.80
N VAL A 228 -4.97 27.52 14.91
CA VAL A 228 -3.54 27.77 14.61
C VAL A 228 -2.84 28.40 15.80
N LEU A 229 -3.52 29.24 16.58
CA LEU A 229 -2.95 29.94 17.71
C LEU A 229 -2.88 29.04 18.96
N THR A 230 -3.98 28.37 19.30
CA THR A 230 -4.12 27.65 20.58
C THR A 230 -3.86 26.15 20.49
N SER A 231 -3.79 25.58 19.27
CA SER A 231 -3.73 24.13 19.01
C SER A 231 -4.92 23.31 19.57
N LEU A 232 -5.97 23.97 20.08
CA LEU A 232 -7.23 23.32 20.47
C LEU A 232 -7.99 22.83 19.23
N PRO A 233 -8.93 21.88 19.37
CA PRO A 233 -9.85 21.54 18.29
C PRO A 233 -10.57 22.79 17.82
N ASN A 234 -10.54 23.07 16.52
CA ASN A 234 -11.24 24.23 15.97
C ASN A 234 -12.74 23.97 15.86
N ARG A 235 -13.48 24.98 15.40
CA ARG A 235 -14.94 24.92 15.26
C ARG A 235 -15.43 23.74 14.40
N PHE A 236 -14.71 23.39 13.34
CA PHE A 236 -15.04 22.23 12.50
C PHE A 236 -14.96 20.92 13.31
N SER A 237 -13.84 20.69 13.99
CA SER A 237 -13.65 19.50 14.85
C SER A 237 -14.63 19.45 16.03
N PHE A 238 -14.96 20.62 16.60
CA PHE A 238 -15.95 20.73 17.66
C PHE A 238 -17.34 20.28 17.18
N ASN A 239 -17.79 20.78 16.02
CA ASN A 239 -19.10 20.43 15.45
C ASN A 239 -19.19 18.93 15.13
N GLU A 240 -18.15 18.34 14.52
CA GLU A 240 -18.12 16.89 14.22
C GLU A 240 -18.20 16.05 15.51
N ARG A 241 -17.53 16.47 16.60
CA ARG A 241 -17.64 15.79 17.90
C ARG A 241 -19.02 15.95 18.53
N LEU A 242 -19.62 17.14 18.42
CA LEU A 242 -20.95 17.43 18.94
C LEU A 242 -22.02 16.59 18.23
N GLU A 243 -21.97 16.49 16.90
CA GLU A 243 -22.88 15.65 16.13
C GLU A 243 -22.78 14.18 16.54
N ASN A 244 -21.56 13.64 16.67
CA ASN A 244 -21.35 12.27 17.15
C ASN A 244 -21.89 12.06 18.58
N ALA A 245 -21.73 13.04 19.47
CA ALA A 245 -22.27 12.97 20.83
C ALA A 245 -23.81 12.95 20.83
N ILE A 246 -24.46 13.73 19.95
CA ILE A 246 -25.92 13.72 19.78
C ILE A 246 -26.41 12.37 19.24
N VAL A 247 -25.73 11.81 18.25
CA VAL A 247 -26.07 10.47 17.71
C VAL A 247 -25.93 9.39 18.79
N ASN A 248 -24.84 9.39 19.55
CA ASN A 248 -24.66 8.42 20.62
C ASN A 248 -25.68 8.59 21.75
N ALA A 249 -26.04 9.83 22.08
CA ALA A 249 -27.07 10.10 23.08
C ALA A 249 -28.44 9.55 22.66
N THR A 250 -28.79 9.71 21.38
CA THR A 250 -30.06 9.22 20.83
C THR A 250 -30.09 7.71 20.61
N GLN A 251 -28.99 7.09 20.20
CA GLN A 251 -28.93 5.65 19.91
C GLN A 251 -28.64 4.77 21.13
N PHE A 252 -27.87 5.27 22.10
CA PHE A 252 -27.36 4.47 23.22
C PHE A 252 -27.76 5.01 24.60
N ASP A 253 -28.74 5.94 24.66
CA ASP A 253 -29.20 6.61 25.89
C ASP A 253 -28.06 7.20 26.74
N GLN A 254 -27.00 7.66 26.07
CA GLN A 254 -25.87 8.32 26.72
C GLN A 254 -26.17 9.78 26.99
N LYS A 255 -25.66 10.32 28.10
CA LYS A 255 -25.78 11.75 28.43
C LYS A 255 -24.44 12.46 28.25
N PHE A 256 -24.48 13.67 27.72
CA PHE A 256 -23.33 14.55 27.65
C PHE A 256 -23.72 15.98 28.05
N ALA A 257 -22.73 16.78 28.45
CA ALA A 257 -22.91 18.20 28.73
C ALA A 257 -22.05 19.02 27.76
N LEU A 258 -22.59 20.15 27.32
CA LEU A 258 -21.86 21.14 26.53
C LEU A 258 -21.66 22.40 27.38
N LEU A 259 -20.40 22.82 27.53
CA LEU A 259 -20.03 24.06 28.20
C LEU A 259 -19.52 25.05 27.15
N LEU A 260 -20.13 26.24 27.12
CA LEU A 260 -19.66 27.38 26.34
C LEU A 260 -19.33 28.51 27.31
N PHE A 261 -18.13 29.09 27.18
CA PHE A 261 -17.68 30.21 28.01
C PHE A 261 -16.83 31.15 27.15
N ASP A 262 -16.69 32.39 27.62
CA ASP A 262 -15.90 33.43 26.98
C ASP A 262 -14.93 34.06 28.02
N LEU A 263 -13.86 34.67 27.54
CA LEU A 263 -12.88 35.35 28.38
C LEU A 263 -13.34 36.79 28.68
N ASN A 264 -13.70 37.05 29.92
CA ASN A 264 -14.11 38.38 30.37
C ASN A 264 -13.00 39.41 30.10
N ASN A 265 -13.38 40.59 29.60
CA ASN A 265 -12.49 41.74 29.36
C ASN A 265 -11.31 41.44 28.41
N PHE A 266 -11.42 40.42 27.55
CA PHE A 266 -10.35 40.09 26.60
C PHE A 266 -10.01 41.23 25.65
N LYS A 267 -11.03 42.02 25.26
CA LYS A 267 -10.87 43.19 24.39
C LYS A 267 -9.96 44.25 25.03
N ASP A 268 -10.14 44.52 26.32
CA ASP A 268 -9.33 45.50 27.05
C ASP A 268 -7.86 45.12 27.05
N VAL A 269 -7.55 43.82 27.17
CA VAL A 269 -6.17 43.31 27.09
C VAL A 269 -5.57 43.59 25.71
N SER A 270 -6.34 43.36 24.65
CA SER A 270 -5.88 43.61 23.28
C SER A 270 -5.63 45.10 23.01
N GLU A 271 -6.44 45.98 23.59
CA GLU A 271 -6.35 47.44 23.41
C GLU A 271 -5.21 48.06 24.21
N HIS A 272 -4.97 47.58 25.45
CA HIS A 272 -3.95 48.16 26.33
C HIS A 272 -2.55 47.54 26.16
N PHE A 273 -2.46 46.25 25.80
CA PHE A 273 -1.19 45.52 25.75
C PHE A 273 -0.85 44.98 24.35
N GLY A 274 -1.72 45.23 23.37
CA GLY A 274 -1.52 44.85 21.98
C GLY A 274 -1.80 43.38 21.68
N ARG A 275 -1.83 43.07 20.38
CA ARG A 275 -2.24 41.76 19.85
C ARG A 275 -1.38 40.59 20.34
N ALA A 276 -0.06 40.79 20.41
CA ALA A 276 0.85 39.74 20.86
C ALA A 276 0.58 39.28 22.31
N MET A 277 0.20 40.21 23.20
CA MET A 277 -0.15 39.87 24.58
C MET A 277 -1.50 39.15 24.66
N ALA A 278 -2.48 39.62 23.87
CA ALA A 278 -3.78 38.95 23.77
C ALA A 278 -3.64 37.50 23.25
N ASP A 279 -2.79 37.29 22.24
CA ASP A 279 -2.50 35.96 21.69
C ASP A 279 -1.83 35.06 22.73
N ALA A 280 -0.85 35.57 23.49
CA ALA A 280 -0.21 34.83 24.58
C ALA A 280 -1.21 34.43 25.68
N LEU A 281 -2.16 35.31 26.02
CA LEU A 281 -3.22 35.02 26.98
C LEU A 281 -4.16 33.91 26.48
N LEU A 282 -4.51 33.89 25.18
CA LEU A 282 -5.29 32.81 24.58
C LEU A 282 -4.56 31.47 24.64
N VAL A 283 -3.25 31.45 24.34
CA VAL A 283 -2.42 30.24 24.42
C VAL A 283 -2.38 29.68 25.84
N GLU A 284 -2.20 30.55 26.84
CA GLU A 284 -2.17 30.16 28.25
C GLU A 284 -3.55 29.67 28.73
N ALA A 285 -4.63 30.36 28.36
CA ALA A 285 -5.99 29.90 28.66
C ALA A 285 -6.27 28.51 28.09
N ALA A 286 -5.88 28.28 26.84
CA ALA A 286 -5.98 26.98 26.18
C ALA A 286 -5.18 25.88 26.90
N ALA A 287 -3.97 26.20 27.37
CA ALA A 287 -3.16 25.27 28.15
C ALA A 287 -3.83 24.88 29.48
N ARG A 288 -4.40 25.86 30.20
CA ARG A 288 -5.14 25.61 31.45
C ARG A 288 -6.37 24.76 31.24
N LEU A 289 -7.14 25.03 30.18
CA LEU A 289 -8.32 24.23 29.82
C LEU A 289 -7.95 22.78 29.52
N ARG A 290 -6.86 22.55 28.78
CA ARG A 290 -6.38 21.20 28.50
C ARG A 290 -5.96 20.46 29.77
N ASN A 291 -5.42 21.16 30.77
CA ASN A 291 -5.03 20.55 32.05
C ASN A 291 -6.22 20.32 32.97
N ALA A 292 -7.27 21.14 32.87
CA ALA A 292 -8.48 21.03 33.69
C ALA A 292 -9.50 20.00 33.14
N THR A 293 -9.34 19.59 31.89
CA THR A 293 -10.20 18.59 31.24
C THR A 293 -9.46 17.27 31.10
N ARG A 294 -10.21 16.17 31.12
CA ARG A 294 -9.65 14.86 30.77
C ARG A 294 -9.56 14.79 29.25
N GLY A 295 -8.33 14.79 28.73
CA GLY A 295 -8.01 14.56 27.32
C GLY A 295 -7.84 13.08 27.03
#